data_AF-A0A7J9VQI3-F1
#
_entry.id   AF-A0A7J9VQI3-F1
#
_cell.length_a   1.000
_cell.length_b   1.000
_cell.length_c   1.000
_cell.angle_alpha   90.00
_cell.angle_beta   90.00
_cell.angle_gamma   90.00
#
_symmetry.space_group_name_H-M   'P 1'
#
loop_
_entity.id
_entity.type
_entity.pdbx_description
1 polymer ?
#
loop_
_entity_poly.entity_id
_entity_poly.type
_entity_poly.pdbx_seq_one_letter_code
_entity_poly.pdbx_strand_id
1 'polypeptide(L)'
;MTDKQRAAEEIAERLAKRDPADTEWRDGAPLRRIGEAFRRSVDAERELADAVDAARVKGYSWAAIAAVLGVSKQTAQHRYGTRSQR
;
A
#
# COMPACT_ATOMS: atom_id res chain seq x y z
N MET A 1 7.63 44.87 -5.40
CA MET A 1 7.90 43.46 -5.76
C MET A 1 8.30 42.73 -4.50
N THR A 2 7.57 41.68 -4.13
CA THR A 2 7.78 40.91 -2.90
C THR A 2 8.91 39.90 -3.09
N ASP A 3 9.58 39.46 -2.02
CA ASP A 3 10.66 38.45 -2.11
C ASP A 3 10.18 37.14 -2.75
N LYS A 4 8.90 36.79 -2.58
CA LYS A 4 8.27 35.65 -3.27
C LYS A 4 8.23 35.83 -4.79
N GLN A 5 8.00 37.04 -5.28
CA GLN A 5 7.99 37.33 -6.72
C GLN A 5 9.39 37.22 -7.32
N ARG A 6 10.42 37.71 -6.61
CA ARG A 6 11.82 37.55 -7.02
C ARG A 6 12.24 36.08 -7.09
N ALA A 7 11.92 35.30 -6.04
CA ALA A 7 12.22 33.87 -6.01
C ALA A 7 11.50 33.09 -7.13
N ALA A 8 10.25 33.46 -7.44
CA ALA A 8 9.50 32.85 -8.54
C ALA A 8 10.14 33.13 -9.90
N GLU A 9 10.60 34.36 -10.15
CA GLU A 9 11.27 34.74 -11.40
C GLU A 9 12.63 34.06 -11.56
N GLU A 10 13.43 33.96 -10.49
CA GLU A 10 14.70 33.25 -10.52
C GLU A 10 14.51 31.75 -10.84
N ILE A 11 13.47 31.13 -10.30
CA ILE A 11 13.10 29.74 -10.63
C ILE A 11 12.67 29.66 -12.10
N ALA A 12 11.83 30.58 -12.57
CA ALA A 12 11.34 30.58 -13.95
C ALA A 12 12.48 30.75 -14.96
N GLU A 13 13.41 31.68 -14.71
CA GLU A 13 14.58 31.91 -15.57
C GLU A 13 15.50 30.68 -15.61
N ARG A 14 15.72 30.03 -14.46
CA ARG A 14 16.51 28.79 -14.39
C ARG A 14 15.86 27.63 -15.15
N LEU A 15 14.53 27.50 -15.08
CA LEU A 15 13.80 26.47 -15.80
C LEU A 15 13.78 26.75 -17.31
N ALA A 16 13.58 28.01 -17.72
CA ALA A 16 13.56 28.41 -19.13
C ALA A 16 14.90 28.17 -19.86
N LYS A 17 16.03 28.23 -19.12
CA LYS A 17 17.37 27.96 -19.65
C LYS A 17 17.73 26.46 -19.68
N ARG A 18 16.92 25.59 -19.07
CA ARG A 18 17.19 24.15 -19.00
C ARG A 18 16.56 23.47 -20.21
N ASP A 19 17.36 22.71 -20.97
CA ASP A 19 16.80 21.80 -21.97
C ASP A 19 16.15 20.60 -21.26
N PRO A 20 14.85 20.34 -21.46
CA PRO A 20 14.19 19.14 -20.94
C PRO A 20 14.82 17.83 -21.43
N ALA A 21 15.49 17.83 -22.59
CA ALA A 21 16.18 16.68 -23.16
C ALA A 21 17.55 16.42 -22.51
N ASP A 22 18.21 17.44 -21.94
CA ASP A 22 19.49 17.32 -21.20
C ASP A 22 19.29 16.96 -19.71
N THR A 23 18.06 16.62 -19.32
CA THR A 23 17.76 16.17 -17.96
C THR A 23 17.78 14.66 -17.93
N GLU A 24 18.62 14.07 -17.08
CA GLU A 24 18.58 12.64 -16.78
C GLU A 24 17.28 12.32 -16.02
N TRP A 25 16.22 12.02 -16.78
CA TRP A 25 14.96 11.58 -16.21
C TRP A 25 15.14 10.19 -15.63
N ARG A 26 15.02 10.07 -14.31
CA ARG A 26 14.98 8.75 -13.67
C ARG A 26 13.73 8.02 -14.12
N ASP A 27 13.88 6.79 -14.61
CA ASP A 27 12.74 5.94 -14.92
C ASP A 27 11.94 5.65 -13.63
N GLY A 28 10.70 6.13 -13.59
CA GLY A 28 9.77 5.89 -12.48
C GLY A 28 9.09 4.52 -12.51
N ALA A 29 9.32 3.69 -13.54
CA ALA A 29 8.69 2.37 -13.67
C ALA A 29 8.92 1.45 -12.45
N PRO A 30 10.11 1.37 -11.84
CA PRO A 30 10.32 0.55 -10.65
C PRO A 30 9.45 1.00 -9.47
N LEU A 31 9.34 2.32 -9.24
CA LEU A 31 8.51 2.86 -8.15
C LEU A 31 7.01 2.62 -8.41
N ARG A 32 6.54 2.78 -9.65
CA ARG A 32 5.16 2.43 -10.01
C ARG A 32 4.87 0.95 -9.77
N ARG A 33 5.79 0.06 -10.16
CA ARG A 33 5.68 -1.39 -9.96
C ARG A 33 5.61 -1.76 -8.49
N ILE A 34 6.40 -1.10 -7.63
CA ILE A 34 6.32 -1.27 -6.17
C ILE A 34 4.95 -0.84 -5.65
N GLY A 35 4.47 0.34 -6.06
CA GLY A 35 3.15 0.84 -5.64
C GLY A 35 1.99 -0.07 -6.05
N GLU A 36 2.04 -0.63 -7.26
CA GLU A 36 1.06 -1.61 -7.74
C GLU A 36 1.11 -2.93 -6.96
N ALA A 37 2.30 -3.46 -6.71
CA ALA A 37 2.48 -4.67 -5.92
C ALA A 37 1.98 -4.48 -4.48
N PHE A 38 2.27 -3.32 -3.88
CA PHE A 38 1.80 -2.97 -2.55
C PHE A 38 0.27 -2.92 -2.47
N ARG A 39 -0.39 -2.26 -3.43
CA ARG A 39 -1.87 -2.22 -3.49
C ARG A 39 -2.46 -3.62 -3.57
N ARG A 40 -1.94 -4.47 -4.47
CA ARG A 40 -2.38 -5.87 -4.56
C ARG A 40 -2.18 -6.66 -3.25
N SER A 41 -1.08 -6.41 -2.53
CA SER A 41 -0.84 -7.02 -1.22
C SER A 41 -1.91 -6.60 -0.21
N VAL A 42 -2.20 -5.30 -0.13
CA VAL A 42 -3.22 -4.77 0.79
C VAL A 42 -4.60 -5.32 0.46
N ASP A 43 -4.96 -5.41 -0.83
CA ASP A 43 -6.24 -5.94 -1.27
C ASP A 43 -6.36 -7.43 -0.93
N ALA A 44 -5.33 -8.23 -1.20
CA ALA A 44 -5.30 -9.65 -0.86
C ALA A 44 -5.35 -9.90 0.66
N GLU A 45 -4.67 -9.06 1.45
CA GLU A 45 -4.73 -9.13 2.91
C GLU A 45 -6.13 -8.81 3.47
N ARG A 46 -6.83 -7.85 2.84
CA ARG A 46 -8.22 -7.53 3.18
C ARG A 46 -9.15 -8.68 2.83
N GLU A 47 -9.06 -9.18 1.60
CA GLU A 47 -9.86 -10.32 1.13
C GLU A 47 -9.69 -11.55 2.03
N LEU A 48 -8.45 -11.86 2.42
CA LEU A 48 -8.17 -12.97 3.33
C LEU A 48 -8.81 -12.77 4.70
N ALA A 49 -8.76 -11.55 5.25
CA ALA A 49 -9.40 -11.24 6.53
C ALA A 49 -10.93 -11.36 6.44
N ASP A 50 -11.54 -10.83 5.38
CA ASP A 50 -12.98 -10.90 5.14
C ASP A 50 -13.44 -12.36 4.98
N ALA A 51 -12.66 -13.20 4.30
CA ALA A 51 -12.91 -14.63 4.17
C ALA A 51 -12.82 -15.36 5.52
N VAL A 52 -11.84 -15.01 6.36
CA VAL A 52 -11.72 -15.55 7.73
C VAL A 52 -12.93 -15.15 8.57
N ASP A 53 -13.36 -13.88 8.53
CA ASP A 53 -14.52 -13.40 9.28
C ASP A 53 -15.81 -14.09 8.79
N ALA A 54 -15.99 -14.24 7.47
CA ALA A 54 -17.12 -14.98 6.91
C ALA A 54 -17.13 -16.45 7.36
N ALA A 55 -15.96 -17.10 7.45
CA ALA A 55 -15.86 -18.45 7.99
C ALA A 55 -16.20 -18.51 9.48
N ARG A 56 -15.79 -17.50 10.27
CA ARG A 56 -16.14 -17.39 11.69
C ARG A 56 -17.65 -17.20 11.89
N VAL A 57 -18.30 -16.36 11.09
CA VAL A 57 -19.76 -16.16 11.10
C VAL A 57 -20.51 -17.45 10.75
N LYS A 58 -19.99 -18.25 9.81
CA LYS A 58 -20.55 -19.58 9.47
C LYS A 58 -20.28 -20.66 10.53
N GLY A 59 -19.59 -20.33 11.62
CA GLY A 59 -19.36 -21.24 12.75
C GLY A 59 -18.10 -22.11 12.64
N TYR A 60 -17.26 -21.93 11.60
CA TYR A 60 -16.00 -22.68 11.51
C TYR A 60 -15.06 -22.34 12.65
N SER A 61 -14.45 -23.35 13.27
CA SER A 61 -13.55 -23.15 14.40
C SER A 61 -12.23 -22.49 13.98
N TRP A 62 -11.58 -21.79 14.93
CA TRP A 62 -10.23 -21.25 14.73
C TRP A 62 -9.21 -22.32 14.34
N ALA A 63 -9.38 -23.57 14.80
CA ALA A 63 -8.49 -24.66 14.43
C ALA A 63 -8.64 -25.05 12.96
N ALA A 64 -9.88 -25.12 12.45
CA ALA A 64 -10.14 -25.41 11.04
C ALA A 64 -9.59 -24.31 10.12
N ILE A 65 -9.79 -23.04 10.49
CA ILE A 65 -9.27 -21.89 9.75
C ILE A 65 -7.73 -21.90 9.76
N ALA A 66 -7.11 -22.14 10.91
CA ALA A 66 -5.65 -22.18 11.03
C ALA A 66 -5.02 -23.30 10.19
N ALA A 67 -5.68 -24.46 10.08
CA ALA A 67 -5.23 -25.55 9.22
C ALA A 67 -5.18 -25.15 7.74
N VAL A 68 -6.19 -24.40 7.25
CA VAL A 68 -6.20 -23.87 5.87
C VAL A 68 -5.11 -22.83 5.67
N LEU A 69 -4.89 -21.96 6.65
CA LEU A 69 -3.88 -20.90 6.60
C LEU A 69 -2.44 -21.41 6.77
N GLY A 70 -2.24 -22.67 7.16
CA GLY A 70 -0.92 -23.22 7.46
C GLY A 70 -0.25 -22.60 8.69
N VAL A 71 -1.02 -22.11 9.65
CA VAL A 71 -0.52 -21.49 10.88
C VAL A 71 -1.09 -22.16 12.14
N SER A 72 -0.57 -21.80 13.31
CA SER A 72 -1.17 -22.27 14.56
C SER A 72 -2.54 -21.61 14.83
N LYS A 73 -3.41 -22.29 15.60
CA LYS A 73 -4.68 -21.71 16.07
C LYS A 73 -4.48 -20.37 16.78
N GLN A 74 -3.48 -20.28 17.65
CA GLN A 74 -3.17 -19.07 18.40
C GLN A 74 -2.76 -17.92 17.46
N THR A 75 -1.95 -18.22 16.43
CA THR A 75 -1.56 -17.25 15.40
C THR A 75 -2.77 -16.74 14.61
N ALA A 76 -3.66 -17.64 14.19
CA ALA A 76 -4.89 -17.25 13.48
C ALA A 76 -5.81 -16.38 14.37
N GLN A 77 -6.03 -16.81 15.61
CA GLN A 77 -6.87 -16.08 16.56
C GLN A 77 -6.29 -14.70 16.92
N HIS A 78 -4.96 -14.59 17.09
CA HIS A 78 -4.32 -13.31 17.36
C HIS A 78 -4.41 -12.35 16.16
N ARG A 79 -4.21 -12.86 14.94
CA ARG A 79 -4.18 -12.04 13.71
C ARG A 79 -5.57 -11.57 13.27
N TYR A 80 -6.58 -12.42 13.42
CA TYR A 80 -7.92 -12.17 12.86
C TYR A 80 -9.02 -12.06 13.94
N GLY A 81 -8.78 -12.53 15.16
CA GLY A 81 -9.81 -12.58 16.22
C GLY A 81 -10.21 -11.22 16.80
N THR A 82 -9.38 -10.18 16.65
CA THR A 82 -9.69 -8.80 17.08
C THR A 82 -10.53 -8.02 16.06
N ARG A 83 -10.65 -8.47 14.81
CA ARG A 83 -11.52 -7.86 13.79
C ARG A 83 -12.97 -8.33 13.89
N SER A 84 -13.19 -9.62 14.16
CA SER A 84 -14.52 -10.25 14.19
C SER A 84 -15.48 -9.75 15.31
N GLN A 85 -15.06 -8.85 16.21
CA GLN A 85 -15.89 -8.31 17.30
C GLN A 85 -16.36 -6.86 17.09
N ARG A 86 -16.19 -6.28 15.89
CA ARG A 86 -16.76 -4.98 15.51
C ARG A 86 -17.81 -5.16 14.43
#